data_AF-X0Y6W4-F1
#
_entry.id   AF-X0Y6W4-F1
#
_cell.length_a   1.000
_cell.length_b   1.000
_cell.length_c   1.000
_cell.angle_alpha   90.00
_cell.angle_beta   90.00
_cell.angle_gamma   90.00
#
_symmetry.space_group_name_H-M   'P 1'
#
loop_
_entity.id
_entity.type
_entity.pdbx_description
1 polymer ?
#
loop_
_entity_poly.entity_id
_entity_poly.type
_entity_poly.pdbx_seq_one_letter_code
_entity_poly.pdbx_strand_id
1 'polypeptide(L)'
;MRREYQIVGRKGSAALRQFLAREGAALVPMMELLEAKEGMARLRTQIEWLERTHPKAAASLREGLEETFTINHLGLSPMLRKCLATTNVIESSLSGVEGRTGRVTRWRSGEMALRWAGAAALETERNFRNIIGHEDLWMLKAVLDEGRPLSDEPEIPVDNGRLAA
;
A
#
# COMPACT_ATOMS: atom_id res chain seq x y z
N MET A 1 32.00 5.58 14.33
CA MET A 1 31.32 4.41 14.92
C MET A 1 30.23 3.97 13.94
N ARG A 2 30.53 2.97 13.10
CA ARG A 2 29.76 2.57 11.91
C ARG A 2 28.71 1.53 12.37
N ARG A 3 27.41 1.84 12.33
CA ARG A 3 26.37 0.81 12.48
C ARG A 3 25.92 0.40 11.08
N GLU A 4 26.30 -0.82 10.71
CA GLU A 4 25.79 -1.49 9.52
C GLU A 4 24.30 -1.79 9.73
N TYR A 5 23.46 -1.38 8.79
CA TYR A 5 22.05 -1.78 8.76
C TYR A 5 21.95 -3.11 8.01
N GLN A 6 21.78 -4.21 8.74
CA GLN A 6 21.39 -5.50 8.16
C GLN A 6 19.88 -5.50 7.89
N ILE A 7 19.49 -5.94 6.68
CA ILE A 7 18.09 -6.23 6.34
C ILE A 7 17.63 -7.37 7.25
N VAL A 8 16.74 -7.07 8.20
CA VAL A 8 16.27 -8.04 9.19
C VAL A 8 15.20 -8.93 8.54
N GLY A 9 15.48 -10.22 8.40
CA GLY A 9 14.50 -11.22 7.95
C GLY A 9 13.28 -11.33 8.89
N ARG A 10 12.28 -12.15 8.50
CA ARG A 10 10.92 -12.34 9.11
C ARG A 10 10.75 -12.20 10.63
N LYS A 11 11.80 -12.43 11.43
CA LYS A 11 11.83 -12.23 12.91
C LYS A 11 12.03 -10.77 13.35
N GLY A 12 12.31 -9.84 12.44
CA GLY A 12 12.50 -8.40 12.71
C GLY A 12 11.25 -7.53 12.64
N SER A 13 10.09 -8.11 12.31
CA SER A 13 8.85 -7.33 12.11
C SER A 13 8.42 -6.57 13.36
N ALA A 14 8.74 -7.05 14.58
CA ALA A 14 8.42 -6.35 15.82
C ALA A 14 9.25 -5.07 16.00
N ALA A 15 10.55 -5.10 15.71
CA ALA A 15 11.43 -3.94 15.80
C ALA A 15 11.13 -2.92 14.69
N LEU A 16 10.84 -3.40 13.47
CA LEU A 16 10.37 -2.55 12.38
C LEU A 16 9.00 -1.94 12.71
N ARG A 17 8.04 -2.69 13.26
CA ARG A 17 6.76 -2.16 13.74
C ARG A 17 6.92 -1.16 14.87
N GLN A 18 7.84 -1.38 15.81
CA GLN A 18 8.12 -0.42 16.90
C GLN A 18 8.76 0.86 16.37
N PHE A 19 9.71 0.75 15.44
CA PHE A 19 10.32 1.89 14.77
C PHE A 19 9.28 2.66 13.95
N LEU A 20 8.46 1.96 13.16
CA LEU A 20 7.33 2.57 12.44
C LEU A 20 6.31 3.16 13.42
N ALA A 21 5.93 2.51 14.51
CA ALA A 21 5.01 3.09 15.50
C ALA A 21 5.56 4.37 16.16
N ARG A 22 6.89 4.49 16.28
CA ARG A 22 7.57 5.60 16.95
C ARG A 22 7.95 6.74 16.01
N GLU A 23 8.25 6.45 14.75
CA GLU A 23 8.72 7.41 13.75
C GLU A 23 7.89 7.42 12.44
N GLY A 24 7.30 6.30 12.02
CA GLY A 24 6.57 6.16 10.75
C GLY A 24 5.03 6.26 10.83
N ALA A 25 4.43 6.09 12.01
CA ALA A 25 2.99 6.08 12.23
C ALA A 25 2.39 7.49 12.31
N ALA A 26 3.20 8.52 12.08
CA ALA A 26 2.75 9.89 12.01
C ALA A 26 2.15 10.24 10.64
N LEU A 27 2.46 9.48 9.59
CA LEU A 27 1.95 9.70 8.22
C LEU A 27 0.42 9.55 8.14
N VAL A 28 -0.12 8.43 8.64
CA VAL A 28 -1.57 8.15 8.57
C VAL A 28 -2.38 9.20 9.34
N PRO A 29 -2.05 9.57 10.60
CA PRO A 29 -2.69 10.69 11.29
C PRO A 29 -2.53 12.03 10.56
N MET A 30 -1.40 12.30 9.90
CA MET A 30 -1.23 13.54 9.12
C MET A 30 -2.12 13.57 7.89
N MET A 31 -2.35 12.43 7.24
CA MET A 31 -3.25 12.32 6.09
C MET A 31 -4.72 12.30 6.51
N GLU A 32 -5.05 11.70 7.66
CA GLU A 32 -6.43 11.55 8.13
C GLU A 32 -6.96 12.79 8.88
N LEU A 33 -6.10 13.51 9.61
CA LEU A 33 -6.53 14.52 10.59
C LEU A 33 -6.14 15.95 10.22
N LEU A 34 -5.21 16.16 9.29
CA LEU A 34 -4.77 17.50 8.89
C LEU A 34 -5.29 17.86 7.51
N GLU A 35 -5.50 19.15 7.28
CA GLU A 35 -5.60 19.65 5.92
C GLU A 35 -4.30 19.35 5.17
N ALA A 36 -4.42 19.01 3.88
CA ALA A 36 -3.30 18.55 3.07
C ALA A 36 -2.10 19.50 3.12
N LYS A 37 -2.36 20.81 3.08
CA LYS A 37 -1.33 21.86 3.18
C LYS A 37 -0.54 21.80 4.49
N GLU A 38 -1.22 21.59 5.61
CA GLU A 38 -0.57 21.49 6.92
C GLU A 38 0.17 20.16 7.06
N GLY A 39 -0.43 19.06 6.61
CA GLY A 39 0.22 17.75 6.57
C GLY A 39 1.51 17.76 5.74
N MET A 40 1.48 18.35 4.54
CA MET A 40 2.66 18.50 3.69
C MET A 40 3.75 19.33 4.35
N ALA A 41 3.40 20.44 5.00
CA ALA A 41 4.38 21.27 5.70
C ALA A 41 5.09 20.48 6.80
N ARG A 42 4.35 19.67 7.58
CA ARG A 42 4.94 18.80 8.61
C ARG A 42 5.80 17.68 8.01
N LEU A 43 5.43 17.09 6.88
CA LEU A 43 6.27 16.11 6.19
C LEU A 43 7.54 16.74 5.61
N ARG A 44 7.50 17.98 5.11
CA ARG A 44 8.71 18.71 4.68
C ARG A 44 9.69 18.89 5.82
N THR A 45 9.21 19.27 7.01
CA THR A 45 10.06 19.28 8.20
C THR A 45 10.64 17.89 8.47
N GLN A 46 9.85 16.81 8.43
CA GLN A 46 10.41 15.46 8.63
C GLN A 46 11.45 15.06 7.59
N ILE A 47 11.28 15.48 6.33
CA ILE A 47 12.27 15.25 5.26
C ILE A 47 13.61 15.88 5.66
N GLU A 48 13.63 17.13 6.13
CA GLU A 48 14.87 17.81 6.59
C GLU A 48 15.56 17.06 7.73
N TRP A 49 14.80 16.45 8.63
CA TRP A 49 15.35 15.64 9.72
C TRP A 49 15.93 14.32 9.19
N LEU A 50 15.22 13.66 8.27
CA LEU A 50 15.66 12.43 7.62
C LEU A 50 16.89 12.63 6.75
N GLU A 51 17.13 13.82 6.18
CA GLU A 51 18.34 14.07 5.38
C GLU A 51 19.63 13.81 6.16
N ARG A 52 19.61 14.06 7.48
CA ARG A 52 20.78 13.92 8.35
C ARG A 52 21.09 12.46 8.69
N THR A 53 20.08 11.61 8.82
CA THR A 53 20.22 10.23 9.31
C THR A 53 19.97 9.18 8.23
N HIS A 54 19.05 9.46 7.30
CA HIS A 54 18.53 8.55 6.28
C HIS A 54 18.26 9.27 4.94
N PRO A 55 19.31 9.73 4.22
CA PRO A 55 19.14 10.56 3.01
C PRO A 55 18.35 9.88 1.88
N LYS A 56 18.43 8.54 1.77
CA LYS A 56 17.62 7.79 0.78
C LYS A 56 16.12 7.79 1.11
N ALA A 57 15.78 7.70 2.41
CA ALA A 57 14.38 7.76 2.84
C ALA A 57 13.83 9.18 2.64
N ALA A 58 14.63 10.20 2.94
CA ALA A 58 14.28 11.61 2.65
C ALA A 58 14.03 11.84 1.15
N ALA A 59 14.88 11.29 0.28
CA ALA A 59 14.70 11.38 -1.16
C ALA A 59 13.39 10.72 -1.62
N SER A 60 13.10 9.50 -1.16
CA SER A 60 11.85 8.79 -1.51
C SER A 60 10.60 9.51 -1.00
N LEU A 61 10.64 10.03 0.23
CA LEU A 61 9.50 10.77 0.80
C LEU A 61 9.28 12.12 0.09
N ARG A 62 10.36 12.77 -0.36
CA ARG A 62 10.27 14.00 -1.16
C ARG A 62 9.68 13.74 -2.54
N GLU A 63 10.09 12.65 -3.19
CA GLU A 63 9.59 12.24 -4.50
C GLU A 63 8.08 11.99 -4.47
N GLY A 64 7.59 11.28 -3.44
CA GLY A 64 6.18 10.92 -3.30
C GLY A 64 5.33 11.84 -2.41
N LEU A 65 5.80 13.05 -2.09
CA LEU A 65 5.15 13.92 -1.09
C LEU A 65 3.74 14.32 -1.53
N GLU A 66 3.57 14.74 -2.78
CA GLU A 66 2.29 15.20 -3.31
C GLU A 66 1.33 14.02 -3.49
N GLU A 67 1.83 12.89 -4.00
CA GLU A 67 1.09 11.65 -4.18
C GLU A 67 0.58 11.11 -2.85
N THR A 68 1.37 11.22 -1.78
CA THR A 68 0.97 10.82 -0.42
C THR A 68 -0.31 11.52 0.02
N PHE A 69 -0.53 12.78 -0.37
CA PHE A 69 -1.76 13.51 -0.03
C PHE A 69 -2.84 13.45 -1.11
N THR A 70 -2.69 12.65 -2.17
CA THR A 70 -3.70 12.59 -3.25
C THR A 70 -5.10 12.34 -2.70
N ILE A 71 -5.27 11.37 -1.79
CA ILE A 71 -6.57 11.05 -1.18
C ILE A 71 -7.25 12.21 -0.44
N ASN A 72 -6.47 13.20 0.04
CA ASN A 72 -6.99 14.40 0.68
C ASN A 72 -7.64 15.36 -0.32
N HIS A 73 -7.21 15.32 -1.58
CA HIS A 73 -7.67 16.19 -2.65
C HIS A 73 -8.81 15.58 -3.47
N LEU A 74 -9.02 14.26 -3.40
CA LEU A 74 -10.07 13.55 -4.15
C LEU A 74 -11.51 13.81 -3.66
N GLY A 75 -11.70 14.55 -2.56
CA GLY A 75 -13.04 14.88 -2.05
C GLY A 75 -13.86 13.67 -1.56
N LEU A 76 -13.19 12.56 -1.21
CA LEU A 76 -13.85 11.32 -0.76
C LEU A 76 -14.46 11.44 0.64
N SER A 77 -15.41 10.55 0.95
CA SER A 77 -15.99 10.46 2.28
C SER A 77 -14.91 10.20 3.35
N PRO A 78 -15.10 10.67 4.61
CA PRO A 78 -14.13 10.42 5.68
C PRO A 78 -13.80 8.94 5.91
N MET A 79 -14.78 8.05 5.68
CA MET A 79 -14.61 6.61 5.83
C MET A 79 -13.73 6.02 4.73
N LEU A 80 -13.94 6.42 3.48
CA LEU A 80 -13.05 5.99 2.39
C LEU A 80 -11.65 6.57 2.52
N ARG A 81 -11.50 7.85 2.89
CA ARG A 81 -10.18 8.45 3.14
C ARG A 81 -9.41 7.69 4.20
N LYS A 82 -10.06 7.35 5.31
CA LYS A 82 -9.46 6.52 6.37
C LYS A 82 -9.03 5.14 5.88
N CYS A 83 -9.88 4.49 5.07
CA CYS A 83 -9.53 3.18 4.53
C CYS A 83 -8.30 3.25 3.61
N LEU A 84 -8.31 4.21 2.67
CA LEU A 84 -7.29 4.36 1.62
C LEU A 84 -5.99 5.01 2.12
N ALA A 85 -6.03 5.74 3.25
CA ALA A 85 -4.83 6.26 3.92
C ALA A 85 -3.93 5.14 4.48
N THR A 86 -4.45 3.93 4.58
CA THR A 86 -3.71 2.77 5.05
C THR A 86 -3.39 1.81 3.92
N THR A 87 -2.30 1.06 4.09
CA THR A 87 -1.92 -0.03 3.18
C THR A 87 -2.66 -1.35 3.48
N ASN A 88 -3.61 -1.35 4.42
CA ASN A 88 -4.26 -2.58 4.91
C ASN A 88 -4.93 -3.40 3.80
N VAL A 89 -5.56 -2.75 2.82
CA VAL A 89 -6.22 -3.43 1.69
C VAL A 89 -5.21 -4.25 0.88
N ILE A 90 -3.98 -3.73 0.72
CA ILE A 90 -2.90 -4.39 -0.02
C ILE A 90 -2.21 -5.43 0.88
N GLU A 91 -1.82 -5.03 2.09
CA GLU A 91 -1.05 -5.86 3.01
C GLU A 91 -1.83 -7.09 3.51
N SER A 92 -3.13 -6.94 3.79
CA SER A 92 -3.97 -8.06 4.22
C SER A 92 -4.05 -9.14 3.13
N SER A 93 -4.20 -8.69 1.88
CA SER A 93 -4.24 -9.56 0.70
C SER A 93 -2.91 -10.30 0.50
N LEU A 94 -1.80 -9.57 0.51
CA LEU A 94 -0.46 -10.14 0.32
C LEU A 94 -0.06 -11.07 1.46
N SER A 95 -0.40 -10.72 2.70
CA SER A 95 -0.15 -11.56 3.88
C SER A 95 -0.86 -12.92 3.78
N GLY A 96 -2.09 -12.94 3.28
CA GLY A 96 -2.82 -14.18 3.02
C GLY A 96 -2.12 -15.09 2.00
N VAL A 97 -1.60 -14.51 0.93
CA VAL A 97 -0.81 -15.25 -0.08
C VAL A 97 0.51 -15.74 0.51
N GLU A 98 1.22 -14.88 1.24
CA GLU A 98 2.50 -15.21 1.88
C GLU A 98 2.35 -16.33 2.92
N GLY A 99 1.27 -16.32 3.70
CA GLY A 99 0.99 -17.36 4.70
C GLY A 99 0.80 -18.75 4.08
N ARG A 100 0.20 -18.81 2.89
CA ARG A 100 -0.08 -20.07 2.18
C ARG A 100 1.09 -20.56 1.33
N THR A 101 1.85 -19.64 0.74
CA THR A 101 3.01 -19.96 -0.11
C THR A 101 4.33 -20.04 0.66
N GLY A 102 4.39 -19.51 1.88
CA GLY A 102 5.63 -19.32 2.63
C GLY A 102 6.33 -20.60 3.12
N ARG A 103 5.77 -21.80 2.88
CA ARG A 103 6.43 -23.09 3.11
C ARG A 103 7.07 -23.67 1.84
N VAL A 104 6.76 -23.11 0.67
CA VAL A 104 7.34 -23.55 -0.60
C VAL A 104 8.74 -22.98 -0.72
N THR A 105 9.75 -23.82 -0.53
CA THR A 105 11.17 -23.43 -0.60
C THR A 105 11.80 -23.68 -1.97
N ARG A 106 11.13 -24.43 -2.85
CA ARG A 106 11.61 -24.76 -4.19
C ARG A 106 10.51 -24.63 -5.22
N TRP A 107 10.64 -23.64 -6.09
CA TRP A 107 9.80 -23.43 -7.26
C TRP A 107 10.44 -24.10 -8.47
N ARG A 108 9.68 -24.89 -9.24
CA ARG A 108 10.19 -25.57 -10.44
C ARG A 108 10.16 -24.69 -11.68
N SER A 109 9.25 -23.71 -11.72
CA SER A 109 9.09 -22.77 -12.83
C SER A 109 8.34 -21.51 -12.35
N GLY A 110 8.38 -20.45 -13.15
CA GLY A 110 7.54 -19.26 -12.93
C GLY A 110 6.04 -19.58 -13.05
N GLU A 111 5.66 -20.50 -13.93
CA GLU A 111 4.28 -20.97 -14.05
C GLU A 111 3.78 -21.62 -12.75
N MET A 112 4.61 -22.45 -12.11
CA MET A 112 4.29 -23.02 -10.81
C MET A 112 4.06 -21.92 -9.77
N ALA A 113 4.93 -20.90 -9.73
CA ALA A 113 4.78 -19.78 -8.80
C ALA A 113 3.45 -19.03 -9.02
N LEU A 114 3.09 -18.75 -10.27
CA LEU A 114 1.83 -18.08 -10.61
C LEU A 114 0.60 -18.90 -10.21
N ARG A 115 0.59 -20.22 -10.48
CA ARG A 115 -0.52 -21.10 -10.08
C ARG A 115 -0.70 -21.14 -8.57
N TRP A 116 0.38 -21.24 -7.81
CA TRP A 116 0.32 -21.21 -6.35
C TRP A 116 -0.10 -19.85 -5.79
N ALA A 117 0.39 -18.75 -6.37
CA ALA A 117 -0.02 -17.41 -5.97
C ALA A 117 -1.52 -17.18 -6.23
N GLY A 118 -2.02 -17.57 -7.41
CA GLY A 118 -3.43 -17.49 -7.76
C GLY A 118 -4.32 -18.34 -6.86
N ALA A 119 -3.95 -19.61 -6.63
CA ALA A 119 -4.69 -20.49 -5.72
C ALA A 119 -4.71 -19.95 -4.27
N ALA A 120 -3.57 -19.41 -3.80
CA ALA A 120 -3.48 -18.79 -2.49
C ALA A 120 -4.31 -17.50 -2.40
N ALA A 121 -4.37 -16.70 -3.46
CA ALA A 121 -5.20 -15.50 -3.53
C ALA A 121 -6.69 -15.85 -3.45
N LEU A 122 -7.16 -16.82 -4.25
CA LEU A 122 -8.55 -17.31 -4.23
C LEU A 122 -8.96 -17.84 -2.86
N GLU A 123 -8.07 -18.57 -2.18
CA GLU A 123 -8.34 -19.07 -0.84
C GLU A 123 -8.29 -17.94 0.21
N THR A 124 -7.52 -16.88 -0.03
CA THR A 124 -7.50 -15.68 0.82
C THR A 124 -8.81 -14.91 0.70
N GLU A 125 -9.27 -14.70 -0.52
CA GLU A 125 -10.45 -13.93 -0.87
C GLU A 125 -11.71 -14.37 -0.12
N ARG A 126 -11.87 -15.67 0.12
CA ARG A 126 -13.00 -16.25 0.87
C ARG A 126 -13.20 -15.67 2.28
N ASN A 127 -12.15 -15.07 2.85
CA ASN A 127 -12.17 -14.50 4.19
C ASN A 127 -12.23 -12.96 4.19
N PHE A 128 -12.28 -12.34 3.00
CA PHE A 128 -12.37 -10.89 2.90
C PHE A 128 -13.71 -10.36 3.38
N ARG A 129 -13.64 -9.16 3.95
CA ARG A 129 -14.79 -8.37 4.36
C ARG A 129 -14.84 -7.13 3.49
N ASN A 130 -16.01 -6.53 3.41
CA ASN A 130 -16.15 -5.22 2.79
C ASN A 130 -15.22 -4.21 3.48
N ILE A 131 -14.61 -3.35 2.68
CA ILE A 131 -13.78 -2.27 3.20
C ILE A 131 -14.64 -1.24 3.96
N ILE A 132 -13.98 -0.46 4.80
CA ILE A 132 -14.63 0.67 5.48
C ILE A 132 -15.01 1.71 4.41
N GLY A 133 -16.26 2.18 4.46
CA GLY A 133 -16.78 3.14 3.46
C GLY A 133 -17.13 2.51 2.10
N HIS A 134 -17.28 1.19 2.01
CA HIS A 134 -17.62 0.52 0.74
C HIS A 134 -18.88 1.06 0.03
N GLU A 135 -19.86 1.58 0.79
CA GLU A 135 -21.07 2.20 0.25
C GLU A 135 -20.78 3.46 -0.59
N ASP A 136 -19.66 4.14 -0.31
CA ASP A 136 -19.24 5.37 -0.97
C ASP A 136 -18.30 5.13 -2.16
N LEU A 137 -18.00 3.87 -2.52
CA LEU A 137 -17.01 3.54 -3.56
C LEU A 137 -17.32 4.17 -4.93
N TRP A 138 -18.59 4.50 -5.19
CA TRP A 138 -19.01 5.24 -6.37
C TRP A 138 -18.34 6.62 -6.48
N MET A 139 -18.04 7.30 -5.36
CA MET A 139 -17.33 8.58 -5.35
C MET A 139 -15.92 8.43 -5.92
N LEU A 140 -15.20 7.39 -5.47
CA LEU A 140 -13.87 7.10 -5.97
C LEU A 140 -13.91 6.77 -7.47
N LYS A 141 -14.90 5.97 -7.90
CA LYS A 141 -15.10 5.67 -9.32
C LYS A 141 -15.32 6.94 -10.15
N ALA A 142 -16.21 7.83 -9.71
CA ALA A 142 -16.50 9.07 -10.44
C ALA A 142 -15.23 9.91 -10.65
N VAL A 143 -14.43 10.10 -9.59
CA VAL A 143 -13.17 10.87 -9.66
C VAL A 143 -12.15 10.21 -10.59
N LEU A 144 -12.05 8.88 -10.58
CA LEU A 144 -11.12 8.15 -11.46
C LEU A 144 -11.58 8.14 -12.92
N ASP A 145 -12.89 8.15 -13.18
CA ASP A 145 -13.45 8.19 -14.53
C ASP A 145 -13.32 9.59 -15.15
N GLU A 146 -13.44 10.67 -14.36
CA GLU A 146 -13.25 12.05 -14.83
C GLU A 146 -11.84 12.32 -15.39
N GLY A 147 -10.82 11.65 -14.85
CA GLY A 147 -9.43 11.79 -15.29
C GLY A 147 -9.03 10.87 -16.46
N ARG A 148 -9.93 10.00 -16.92
CA ARG A 148 -9.61 8.95 -17.90
C ARG A 148 -10.28 9.26 -19.25
N PRO A 149 -9.53 9.29 -20.38
CA PRO A 149 -10.20 9.26 -21.68
C PRO A 149 -11.00 7.96 -21.77
N LEU A 150 -12.23 8.03 -22.28
CA LEU A 150 -13.11 6.88 -22.50
C LEU A 150 -12.45 5.92 -23.50
N SER A 151 -11.66 4.96 -22.99
CA SER A 151 -11.24 3.79 -23.73
C SER A 151 -12.03 2.60 -23.19
N ASP A 152 -12.85 1.98 -24.04
CA ASP A 152 -13.71 0.84 -23.70
C ASP A 152 -12.94 -0.47 -23.40
N GLU A 153 -11.61 -0.46 -23.49
CA GLU A 153 -10.78 -1.62 -23.18
C GLU A 153 -10.19 -1.56 -21.76
N PRO A 154 -10.20 -2.69 -21.03
CA PRO A 154 -9.49 -2.77 -19.75
C PRO A 154 -7.99 -2.61 -20.01
N GLU A 155 -7.39 -1.53 -19.52
CA GLU A 155 -5.94 -1.25 -19.59
C GLU A 155 -5.09 -2.35 -18.95
N ILE A 156 -5.67 -3.15 -18.06
CA ILE A 156 -5.04 -4.36 -17.54
C ILE A 156 -5.52 -5.51 -18.42
N PRO A 157 -4.65 -6.12 -19.24
CA PRO A 157 -5.01 -7.30 -20.01
C PRO A 157 -5.39 -8.41 -19.02
N VAL A 158 -6.69 -8.67 -18.89
CA VAL A 158 -7.16 -9.83 -18.15
C VAL A 158 -6.91 -11.02 -19.07
N ASP A 159 -5.87 -11.80 -18.79
CA ASP A 159 -5.57 -13.02 -19.53
C ASP A 159 -6.63 -14.08 -19.21
N ASN A 160 -7.76 -13.99 -19.93
CA ASN A 160 -8.90 -14.89 -19.82
C ASN A 160 -8.53 -16.34 -20.19
N GLY A 161 -7.40 -16.57 -20.87
CA GLY A 161 -6.90 -17.91 -21.19
C GLY A 161 -6.31 -18.64 -19.97
N ARG A 162 -5.83 -17.90 -18.95
CA ARG A 162 -5.24 -18.48 -17.73
C ARG A 162 -6.23 -18.79 -16.62
N LEU A 163 -7.44 -18.22 -16.64
CA LEU A 163 -8.48 -18.47 -15.63
C LEU A 163 -9.32 -19.72 -15.92
N ALA A 164 -9.25 -20.27 -17.13
CA ALA A 164 -10.08 -21.38 -17.60
C ALA A 164 -9.37 -22.76 -17.65
N ALA A 165 -8.16 -22.89 -17.06
CA ALA A 165 -7.34 -24.11 -17.08
C ALA A 165 -6.89 -24.55 -15.67
#